data_AF-A0A075I7Y6-F1
#
_entry.id   AF-A0A075I7Y6-F1
#
_cell.length_a   1.000
_cell.length_b   1.000
_cell.length_c   1.000
_cell.angle_alpha   90.00
_cell.angle_beta   90.00
_cell.angle_gamma   90.00
#
_symmetry.space_group_name_H-M   'P 1'
#
loop_
_entity.id
_entity.type
_entity.pdbx_description
1 polymer ?
#
loop_
_entity_poly.entity_id
_entity_poly.type
_entity_poly.pdbx_seq_one_letter_code
_entity_poly.pdbx_strand_id
1 'polypeptide(L)'
;MFSFAIYDTKKKIILLARDRIGVKPLYYYFNNGRLSFASEIKSILQDREIRRDLNNDALSQFLIYAYTIDGQTLFKGIRELPPGHKLVYYFSDKKIQTSRYWDLELNENAFDEKKNLEILEKLLTNAINKRQVSDAPLGALLSGGLDSSVMVAILSRLSEKPVKTFTTGFWSQFG
;
A
#
# COMPACT_ATOMS: atom_id res chain seq x y z
N MET A 1 -6.24 -6.14 -2.51
CA MET A 1 -5.75 -4.74 -2.46
C MET A 1 -5.80 -4.17 -3.87
N PHE A 2 -5.83 -2.85 -4.04
CA PHE A 2 -6.04 -2.24 -5.35
C PHE A 2 -5.46 -0.82 -5.45
N SER A 3 -5.13 -0.46 -6.68
CA SER A 3 -4.97 0.91 -7.15
C SER A 3 -5.49 0.91 -8.58
N PHE A 4 -6.44 1.78 -8.93
CA PHE A 4 -7.01 1.79 -10.26
C PHE A 4 -7.31 3.20 -10.76
N ALA A 5 -7.55 3.28 -12.07
CA ALA A 5 -8.04 4.46 -12.75
C ALA A 5 -9.27 4.11 -13.58
N ILE A 6 -10.31 4.94 -13.53
CA ILE A 6 -11.49 4.83 -14.38
C ILE A 6 -11.66 6.14 -15.12
N TYR A 7 -11.78 6.07 -16.44
CA TYR A 7 -12.21 7.20 -17.25
C TYR A 7 -13.72 7.10 -17.51
N ASP A 8 -14.48 8.07 -17.00
CA ASP A 8 -15.91 8.18 -17.25
C ASP A 8 -16.14 9.14 -18.43
N THR A 9 -16.52 8.58 -19.58
CA THR A 9 -16.71 9.32 -20.84
C THR A 9 -17.93 10.23 -20.81
N LYS A 10 -18.96 9.91 -20.00
CA LYS A 10 -20.19 10.70 -19.87
C LYS A 10 -19.97 11.91 -18.98
N LYS A 11 -19.34 11.69 -17.82
CA LYS A 11 -19.02 12.77 -16.87
C LYS A 11 -17.76 13.55 -17.24
N LYS A 12 -16.97 13.05 -18.18
CA LYS A 12 -15.67 13.62 -18.58
C LYS A 12 -14.77 13.83 -17.36
N ILE A 13 -14.51 12.74 -16.65
CA ILE A 13 -13.60 12.71 -15.49
C ILE A 13 -12.69 11.49 -15.52
N ILE A 14 -11.54 11.60 -14.85
CA ILE A 14 -10.74 10.44 -14.42
C ILE A 14 -10.90 10.29 -12.90
N LEU A 15 -11.28 9.10 -12.45
CA LEU A 15 -11.28 8.71 -11.05
C LEU A 15 -10.08 7.79 -10.78
N LEU A 16 -9.19 8.21 -9.90
CA LEU A 16 -8.14 7.38 -9.32
C LEU A 16 -8.56 6.97 -7.91
N ALA A 17 -8.31 5.72 -7.52
CA ALA A 17 -8.55 5.27 -6.15
C ALA A 17 -7.46 4.31 -5.69
N ARG A 18 -7.06 4.45 -4.42
CA ARG A 18 -6.08 3.61 -3.75
C ARG A 18 -6.72 2.89 -2.57
N ASP A 19 -6.35 1.63 -2.35
CA ASP A 19 -6.93 0.81 -1.30
C ASP A 19 -6.82 1.40 0.12
N ARG A 20 -7.66 0.88 1.01
CA ARG A 20 -7.92 1.36 2.37
C ARG A 20 -6.66 1.65 3.19
N ILE A 21 -5.68 0.74 3.11
CA ILE A 21 -4.44 0.81 3.90
C ILE A 21 -3.22 1.14 3.02
N GLY A 22 -3.43 1.40 1.72
CA GLY A 22 -2.40 1.85 0.80
C GLY A 22 -1.38 0.79 0.40
N VAL A 23 -1.73 -0.50 0.34
CA VAL A 23 -0.72 -1.50 -0.01
C VAL A 23 -0.26 -1.41 -1.45
N LYS A 24 -1.16 -1.08 -2.38
CA LYS A 24 -0.77 -0.79 -3.76
C LYS A 24 -0.41 0.68 -3.92
N PRO A 25 0.79 1.02 -4.41
CA PRO A 25 1.19 2.41 -4.62
C PRO A 25 0.38 3.05 -5.75
N LEU A 26 0.11 4.35 -5.61
CA LEU A 26 -0.47 5.18 -6.67
C LEU A 26 0.05 6.60 -6.56
N TYR A 27 0.89 6.99 -7.51
CA TYR A 27 1.51 8.30 -7.59
C TYR A 27 0.83 9.16 -8.64
N TYR A 28 0.85 10.47 -8.45
CA TYR A 28 0.36 11.44 -9.41
C TYR A 28 1.22 12.72 -9.43
N TYR A 29 1.21 13.37 -10.58
CA TYR A 29 1.79 14.69 -10.82
C TYR A 29 0.73 15.53 -11.50
N PHE A 30 0.51 16.74 -10.99
CA PHE A 30 -0.48 17.65 -11.54
C PHE A 30 0.13 19.04 -11.69
N ASN A 31 0.20 19.53 -12.92
CA ASN A 31 0.74 20.85 -13.24
C ASN A 31 0.06 21.42 -14.48
N ASN A 32 -0.23 22.72 -14.49
CA ASN A 32 -0.85 23.43 -15.61
C ASN A 32 -2.08 22.73 -16.22
N GLY A 33 -2.90 22.11 -15.37
CA GLY A 33 -4.10 21.39 -15.80
C GLY A 33 -3.85 20.02 -16.44
N ARG A 34 -2.61 19.52 -16.41
CA ARG A 34 -2.24 18.18 -16.89
C ARG A 34 -2.04 17.25 -15.71
N LEU A 35 -2.71 16.10 -15.74
CA LEU A 35 -2.57 15.02 -14.75
C LEU A 35 -1.79 13.85 -15.36
N SER A 36 -0.71 13.46 -14.70
CA SER A 36 0.04 12.22 -14.93
C SER A 36 -0.08 11.34 -13.69
N PHE A 37 -0.29 10.03 -13.84
CA PHE A 37 -0.37 9.10 -12.71
C PHE A 37 0.14 7.71 -13.07
N ALA A 38 0.67 6.99 -12.08
CA ALA A 38 1.16 5.61 -12.26
C ALA A 38 1.31 4.92 -10.90
N SER A 39 1.41 3.59 -10.89
CA SER A 39 1.81 2.82 -9.70
C SER A 39 3.30 2.95 -9.36
N GLU A 40 4.11 3.53 -10.24
CA GLU A 40 5.54 3.73 -10.04
C GLU A 40 5.98 5.11 -10.55
N ILE A 41 6.82 5.80 -9.75
CA ILE A 41 7.30 7.15 -10.08
C ILE A 41 8.10 7.17 -11.40
N LYS A 42 8.89 6.12 -11.68
CA LYS A 42 9.72 6.02 -12.89
C LYS A 42 8.91 6.11 -14.18
N SER A 43 7.64 5.72 -14.16
CA SER A 43 6.72 5.80 -15.29
C SER A 43 6.25 7.24 -15.52
N ILE A 44 5.97 7.99 -14.45
CA ILE A 44 5.67 9.44 -14.54
C ILE A 44 6.88 10.19 -15.10
N LEU A 45 8.09 9.84 -14.65
CA LEU A 45 9.34 10.46 -15.09
C LEU A 45 9.80 10.10 -16.52
N GLN A 46 9.01 9.32 -17.26
CA GLN A 46 9.21 9.17 -18.72
C GLN A 46 8.75 10.40 -19.49
N ASP A 47 7.87 11.21 -18.88
CA ASP A 47 7.47 12.50 -19.39
C ASP A 47 8.61 13.52 -19.26
N ARG A 48 9.15 13.95 -20.40
CA ARG A 48 10.31 14.86 -20.44
C ARG A 48 10.01 16.27 -19.93
N GLU A 49 8.74 16.65 -19.84
CA GLU A 49 8.34 17.94 -19.28
C GLU A 49 8.40 17.96 -17.74
N ILE A 50 8.44 16.78 -17.10
CA ILE A 50 8.52 16.65 -15.64
C ILE A 50 10.00 16.62 -15.23
N ARG A 51 10.45 17.70 -14.57
CA ARG A 51 11.81 17.79 -14.05
C ARG A 51 12.04 16.81 -12.91
N ARG A 52 13.26 16.26 -12.85
CA ARG A 52 13.72 15.36 -11.77
C ARG A 52 14.34 16.17 -10.63
N ASP A 53 13.61 17.18 -10.18
CA ASP A 53 14.07 18.04 -9.09
C ASP A 53 13.87 17.35 -7.74
N LEU A 54 14.86 17.46 -6.87
CA LEU A 54 14.79 16.92 -5.52
C LEU A 54 13.81 17.73 -4.67
N ASN A 55 12.98 17.04 -3.90
CA ASN A 55 12.16 17.65 -2.87
C ASN A 55 12.94 17.68 -1.54
N ASN A 56 13.52 18.84 -1.21
CA ASN A 56 14.36 19.00 -0.01
C ASN A 56 13.58 18.78 1.29
N ASP A 57 12.29 19.09 1.34
CA ASP A 57 11.46 18.85 2.52
C ASP A 57 11.27 17.34 2.75
N ALA A 58 10.94 16.61 1.68
CA ALA A 58 10.83 15.15 1.73
C ALA A 58 12.18 14.47 2.01
N LEU A 59 13.29 15.00 1.49
CA LEU A 59 14.63 14.51 1.83
C LEU A 59 14.91 14.67 3.32
N SER A 60 14.62 15.86 3.87
CA SER A 60 14.83 16.14 5.30
C SER A 60 14.00 15.21 6.17
N GLN A 61 12.73 14.99 5.81
CA GLN A 61 11.85 14.02 6.48
C GLN A 61 12.43 12.60 6.42
N PHE A 62 12.89 12.17 5.24
CA PHE A 62 13.47 10.85 5.07
C PHE A 62 14.74 10.66 5.90
N LEU A 63 15.61 11.66 6.00
CA LEU A 63 16.83 11.57 6.81
C LEU A 63 16.54 11.54 8.32
N ILE A 64 15.45 12.16 8.77
CA ILE A 64 15.06 12.19 10.19
C ILE A 64 14.23 10.96 10.58
N TYR A 65 13.28 10.57 9.74
CA TYR A 65 12.25 9.57 10.08
C TYR A 65 12.36 8.26 9.29
N ALA A 66 13.24 8.18 8.29
CA ALA A 66 13.32 7.07 7.31
C ALA A 66 12.08 6.90 6.42
N TYR A 67 11.16 7.87 6.38
CA TYR A 67 10.00 7.92 5.47
C TYR A 67 9.57 9.36 5.17
N THR A 68 8.73 9.53 4.15
CA THR A 68 8.14 10.84 3.76
C THR A 68 6.72 11.00 4.31
N ILE A 69 6.33 12.23 4.59
CA ILE A 69 5.07 12.59 5.26
C ILE A 69 4.07 13.17 4.24
N ASP A 70 2.76 13.04 4.51
CA ASP A 70 1.66 13.65 3.75
C ASP A 70 1.64 13.33 2.24
N GLY A 71 2.08 12.11 1.91
CA GLY A 71 2.16 11.63 0.54
C GLY A 71 3.20 12.37 -0.30
N GLN A 72 4.18 13.02 0.33
CA GLN A 72 5.32 13.57 -0.39
C GLN A 72 6.21 12.46 -0.93
N THR A 73 6.93 12.77 -2.00
CA THR A 73 8.00 11.92 -2.52
C THR A 73 9.29 12.72 -2.60
N LEU A 74 10.43 12.03 -2.78
CA LEU A 74 11.72 12.68 -3.02
C LEU A 74 11.75 13.48 -4.34
N PHE A 75 10.77 13.32 -5.22
CA PHE A 75 10.64 14.08 -6.46
C PHE A 75 9.66 15.23 -6.29
N LYS A 76 10.13 16.46 -6.55
CA LYS A 76 9.32 17.65 -6.40
C LYS A 76 8.07 17.61 -7.29
N GLY A 77 6.91 17.84 -6.70
CA GLY A 77 5.61 17.87 -7.38
C GLY A 77 4.98 16.50 -7.65
N ILE A 78 5.72 15.39 -7.50
CA ILE A 78 5.14 14.05 -7.55
C ILE A 78 4.66 13.68 -6.15
N ARG A 79 3.38 13.33 -6.03
CA ARG A 79 2.72 12.97 -4.78
C ARG A 79 2.21 11.54 -4.83
N GLU A 80 2.17 10.91 -3.68
CA GLU A 80 1.51 9.63 -3.47
C GLU A 80 0.07 9.87 -2.99
N LEU A 81 -0.91 9.22 -3.62
CA LEU A 81 -2.30 9.29 -3.18
C LEU A 81 -2.42 8.60 -1.81
N PRO A 82 -2.97 9.24 -0.77
CA PRO A 82 -3.01 8.61 0.55
C PRO A 82 -3.88 7.34 0.60
N PRO A 83 -3.63 6.43 1.55
CA PRO A 83 -4.48 5.27 1.81
C PRO A 83 -5.96 5.64 1.95
N GLY A 84 -6.88 4.87 1.38
CA GLY A 84 -8.32 5.11 1.52
C GLY A 84 -8.82 6.40 0.87
N HIS A 85 -8.03 6.99 -0.04
CA HIS A 85 -8.41 8.19 -0.78
C HIS A 85 -8.69 7.90 -2.26
N LYS A 86 -9.49 8.80 -2.84
CA LYS A 86 -9.74 8.91 -4.28
C LYS A 86 -9.36 10.31 -4.77
N LEU A 87 -8.90 10.39 -6.01
CA LEU A 87 -8.63 11.64 -6.72
C LEU A 87 -9.51 11.68 -7.97
N VAL A 88 -10.23 12.78 -8.16
CA VAL A 88 -11.03 13.04 -9.36
C VAL A 88 -10.38 14.16 -10.15
N TYR A 89 -10.10 13.92 -11.43
CA TYR A 89 -9.70 14.95 -12.38
C TYR A 89 -10.86 15.30 -13.30
N TYR A 90 -11.15 16.59 -13.40
CA TYR A 90 -12.24 17.13 -14.19
C TYR A 90 -11.68 17.76 -15.47
N PHE A 91 -12.13 17.29 -16.64
CA PHE A 91 -11.64 17.83 -17.91
C PHE A 91 -12.18 19.24 -18.21
N SER A 92 -13.32 19.62 -17.64
CA SER A 92 -13.97 20.91 -17.90
C SER A 92 -13.19 22.11 -17.38
N ASP A 93 -12.65 22.01 -16.17
CA ASP A 93 -11.88 23.08 -15.51
C ASP A 93 -10.41 22.74 -15.34
N LYS A 94 -10.00 21.52 -15.76
CA LYS A 94 -8.66 20.97 -15.63
C LYS A 94 -8.18 20.98 -14.18
N LYS A 95 -9.03 20.63 -13.21
CA LYS A 95 -8.66 20.56 -11.78
C LYS A 95 -8.70 19.15 -11.24
N ILE A 96 -8.02 18.96 -10.11
CA ILE A 96 -8.09 17.73 -9.32
C ILE A 96 -8.79 18.00 -7.99
N GLN A 97 -9.53 17.01 -7.50
CA GLN A 97 -10.09 16.99 -6.15
C GLN A 97 -9.76 15.66 -5.49
N THR A 98 -9.16 15.72 -4.30
CA THR A 98 -8.87 14.53 -3.49
C THR A 98 -9.86 14.45 -2.34
N SER A 99 -10.34 13.24 -2.05
CA SER A 99 -11.24 12.99 -0.90
C SER A 99 -10.99 11.61 -0.31
N ARG A 100 -11.15 11.51 1.02
CA ARG A 100 -11.12 10.24 1.74
C ARG A 100 -12.44 9.52 1.52
N TYR A 101 -12.39 8.24 1.18
CA TYR A 101 -13.59 7.39 1.09
C TYR A 101 -13.63 6.33 2.20
N TRP A 102 -12.52 6.13 2.90
CA TRP A 102 -12.41 5.17 4.00
C TRP A 102 -11.42 5.66 5.04
N ASP A 103 -11.71 5.38 6.31
CA ASP A 103 -10.81 5.58 7.43
C ASP A 103 -10.94 4.41 8.41
N LEU A 104 -9.93 4.22 9.26
CA LEU A 104 -9.97 3.21 10.31
C LEU A 104 -10.65 3.78 11.56
N GLU A 105 -11.85 3.30 11.85
CA GLU A 105 -12.52 3.58 13.12
C GLU A 105 -12.09 2.55 14.17
N LEU A 106 -11.39 3.01 15.20
CA LEU A 106 -11.01 2.19 16.35
C LEU A 106 -12.13 2.23 17.38
N ASN A 107 -12.92 1.15 17.44
CA ASN A 107 -13.96 0.98 18.44
C ASN A 107 -13.46 0.02 19.52
N GLU A 108 -13.48 0.47 20.77
CA GLU A 108 -13.25 -0.42 21.91
C GLU A 108 -14.42 -1.39 22.05
N ASN A 109 -14.10 -2.68 22.17
CA ASN A 109 -15.09 -3.71 22.42
C ASN A 109 -14.87 -4.28 23.82
N ALA A 110 -15.91 -4.35 24.64
CA ALA A 110 -15.87 -4.91 25.99
C ALA A 110 -16.09 -6.44 25.98
N PHE A 111 -15.49 -7.17 25.04
CA PHE A 111 -15.55 -8.63 25.02
C PHE A 111 -14.62 -9.23 26.06
N ASP A 112 -14.99 -10.39 26.61
CA ASP A 112 -14.07 -11.18 27.43
C ASP A 112 -12.90 -11.73 26.60
N GLU A 113 -11.86 -12.18 27.30
CA GLU A 113 -10.63 -12.69 26.69
C GLU A 113 -10.91 -13.86 25.74
N LYS A 114 -11.78 -14.79 26.13
CA LYS A 114 -12.11 -15.97 25.33
C LYS A 114 -12.72 -15.56 23.99
N LYS A 115 -13.69 -14.65 24.00
CA LYS A 115 -14.33 -14.15 22.80
C LYS A 115 -13.37 -13.34 21.93
N ASN A 116 -12.48 -12.56 22.52
CA ASN A 116 -11.43 -11.86 21.77
C ASN A 116 -10.48 -12.83 21.06
N LEU A 117 -10.09 -13.93 21.72
CA LEU A 117 -9.25 -14.96 21.12
C LEU A 117 -9.95 -15.65 19.94
N GLU A 118 -11.23 -16.03 20.09
CA GLU A 118 -12.03 -16.63 19.02
C GLU A 118 -12.15 -15.70 17.80
N ILE A 119 -12.39 -14.41 18.03
CA ILE A 119 -12.46 -13.39 16.97
C ILE A 119 -11.12 -13.24 16.28
N LEU A 120 -10.02 -13.16 17.05
CA LEU A 120 -8.67 -13.00 16.51
C LEU A 120 -8.28 -14.19 15.62
N GLU A 121 -8.47 -15.42 16.11
CA GLU A 121 -8.14 -16.63 15.34
C GLU A 121 -8.96 -16.69 14.04
N LYS A 122 -10.26 -16.38 14.10
CA LYS A 122 -11.12 -16.32 12.92
C LYS A 122 -10.67 -15.27 11.92
N LEU A 123 -10.33 -14.06 12.37
CA LEU A 123 -9.90 -12.96 11.50
C LEU A 123 -8.55 -13.28 10.85
N LEU A 124 -7.58 -13.78 11.61
CA LEU A 124 -6.26 -14.17 11.10
C LEU A 124 -6.37 -15.31 10.09
N THR A 125 -7.12 -16.36 10.42
CA THR A 125 -7.33 -17.52 9.53
C THR A 125 -7.97 -17.08 8.21
N ASN A 126 -9.02 -16.24 8.27
CA ASN A 126 -9.66 -15.72 7.07
C ASN A 126 -8.73 -14.81 6.24
N ALA A 127 -7.93 -13.97 6.90
CA ALA A 127 -6.98 -13.09 6.23
C ALA A 127 -5.89 -13.87 5.50
N ILE A 128 -5.38 -14.96 6.10
CA ILE A 128 -4.37 -15.83 5.51
C ILE A 128 -4.98 -16.65 4.38
N ASN A 129 -6.16 -17.26 4.58
CA ASN A 129 -6.85 -18.04 3.55
C ASN A 129 -7.09 -17.23 2.26
N LYS A 130 -7.54 -15.99 2.39
CA LYS A 130 -7.75 -15.08 1.24
C LYS A 130 -6.48 -14.78 0.42
N ARG A 131 -5.29 -15.03 0.98
CA ARG A 131 -3.99 -14.76 0.36
C ARG A 131 -3.28 -16.02 -0.14
N GLN A 132 -3.94 -17.18 -0.08
CA GLN A 132 -3.40 -18.44 -0.62
C GLN A 132 -3.62 -18.62 -2.12
N VAL A 133 -4.51 -17.84 -2.73
CA VAL A 133 -4.72 -17.87 -4.18
C VAL A 133 -3.46 -17.32 -4.87
N SER A 134 -2.70 -18.23 -5.49
CA SER A 134 -1.44 -17.94 -6.17
C SER A 134 -1.32 -18.82 -7.40
N ASP A 135 -0.87 -18.23 -8.53
CA ASP A 135 -0.55 -18.97 -9.76
C ASP A 135 0.84 -19.63 -9.69
N ALA A 136 1.56 -19.45 -8.57
CA ALA A 136 2.89 -19.99 -8.30
C ALA A 136 2.94 -20.71 -6.95
N PRO A 137 3.91 -21.63 -6.73
CA PRO A 137 4.06 -22.32 -5.46
C PRO A 137 4.12 -21.35 -4.27
N LEU A 138 3.27 -21.59 -3.27
CA LEU A 138 3.21 -20.74 -2.09
C LEU A 138 4.44 -20.97 -1.20
N GLY A 139 5.01 -19.87 -0.70
CA GLY A 139 6.07 -19.88 0.29
C GLY A 139 5.86 -18.78 1.32
N ALA A 140 6.47 -18.93 2.49
CA ALA A 140 6.38 -17.97 3.58
C ALA A 140 7.76 -17.55 4.08
N LEU A 141 7.92 -16.27 4.42
CA LEU A 141 9.10 -15.77 5.11
C LEU A 141 8.96 -16.04 6.61
N LEU A 142 9.96 -16.70 7.22
CA LEU A 142 9.97 -17.08 8.63
C LEU A 142 11.19 -16.45 9.31
N SER A 143 10.97 -15.60 10.32
CA SER A 143 12.04 -14.85 11.00
C SER A 143 12.34 -15.35 12.42
N GLY A 144 11.64 -16.39 12.89
CA GLY A 144 11.69 -16.85 14.29
C GLY A 144 10.85 -16.02 15.26
N GLY A 145 10.29 -14.88 14.82
CA GLY A 145 9.36 -14.07 15.61
C GLY A 145 7.96 -14.66 15.67
N LEU A 146 7.19 -14.24 16.68
CA LEU A 146 5.83 -14.70 16.95
C LEU A 146 4.91 -14.53 15.72
N ASP A 147 4.92 -13.37 15.09
CA ASP A 147 4.00 -13.05 13.97
C ASP A 147 4.19 -14.00 12.79
N SER A 148 5.43 -14.16 12.34
CA SER A 148 5.75 -15.07 11.23
C SER A 148 5.47 -16.53 11.59
N SER A 149 5.70 -16.91 12.85
CA SER A 149 5.45 -18.27 13.34
C SER A 149 3.96 -18.59 13.40
N VAL A 150 3.13 -17.67 13.91
CA VAL A 150 1.67 -17.80 13.93
C VAL A 150 1.11 -17.84 12.51
N MET A 151 1.59 -16.97 11.62
CA MET A 151 1.19 -16.97 10.21
C MET A 151 1.50 -18.32 9.55
N VAL A 152 2.73 -18.84 9.71
CA VAL A 152 3.14 -20.14 9.14
C VAL A 152 2.36 -21.29 9.77
N ALA A 153 2.10 -21.27 11.08
CA ALA A 153 1.31 -22.29 11.76
C ALA A 153 -0.11 -22.37 11.21
N ILE A 154 -0.78 -21.22 11.04
CA ILE A 154 -2.12 -21.16 10.43
C ILE A 154 -2.06 -21.62 8.97
N LEU A 155 -1.07 -21.14 8.21
CA LEU A 155 -0.92 -21.51 6.81
C LEU A 155 -0.69 -23.02 6.64
N SER A 156 0.10 -23.63 7.52
CA SER A 156 0.35 -25.07 7.52
C SER A 156 -0.88 -25.90 7.84
N ARG A 157 -1.82 -25.39 8.65
CA ARG A 157 -3.11 -26.07 8.90
C ARG A 157 -4.06 -26.00 7.70
N LEU A 158 -3.96 -24.94 6.91
CA LEU A 158 -4.81 -24.72 5.73
C LEU A 158 -4.26 -25.37 4.45
N SER A 159 -2.97 -25.75 4.45
CA SER A 159 -2.28 -26.28 3.27
C SER A 159 -2.34 -27.82 3.23
N GLU A 160 -2.62 -28.38 2.05
CA GLU A 160 -2.56 -29.85 1.84
C GLU A 160 -1.12 -30.39 1.78
N LYS A 161 -0.16 -29.52 1.48
CA LYS A 161 1.27 -29.84 1.34
C LYS A 161 2.10 -29.05 2.36
N PRO A 162 3.28 -29.55 2.76
CA PRO A 162 4.19 -28.81 3.61
C PRO A 162 4.50 -27.41 3.05
N VAL A 163 4.34 -26.39 3.90
CA VAL A 163 4.62 -24.99 3.55
C VAL A 163 6.13 -24.81 3.39
N LYS A 164 6.57 -24.28 2.25
CA LYS A 164 7.97 -23.90 2.05
C LYS A 164 8.26 -22.61 2.79
N THR A 165 9.17 -22.66 3.75
CA THR A 165 9.60 -21.48 4.51
C THR A 165 11.00 -21.04 4.10
N PHE A 166 11.23 -19.73 4.15
CA PHE A 166 12.50 -19.11 3.80
C PHE A 166 12.90 -18.13 4.90
N THR A 167 14.17 -18.16 5.28
CA THR A 167 14.75 -17.27 6.28
C THR A 167 15.99 -16.63 5.69
N THR A 168 16.14 -15.32 5.89
CA THR A 168 17.35 -14.59 5.56
C THR A 168 18.05 -14.18 6.86
N GLY A 169 19.38 -14.27 6.86
CA GLY A 169 20.21 -13.88 7.99
C GLY A 169 21.50 -13.25 7.49
N PHE A 170 22.09 -12.38 8.29
CA PHE A 170 23.40 -11.81 8.02
C PHE A 170 24.45 -12.58 8.79
N TRP A 171 25.50 -13.04 8.12
CA TRP A 171 26.69 -13.52 8.81
C TRP A 171 27.47 -12.32 9.32
N SER A 172 27.43 -12.08 10.62
CA SER A 172 28.40 -11.21 11.28
C SER A 172 29.68 -12.04 11.50
N GLN A 173 30.73 -11.76 10.72
CA GLN A 173 32.09 -12.05 11.18
C GLN A 173 32.37 -11.05 12.31
N PHE A 174 32.11 -11.44 13.55
CA PHE A 174 32.77 -10.79 14.67
C PHE A 174 34.21 -11.31 14.68
N GLY A 175 35.15 -10.43 14.34
CA GLY A 175 36.58 -10.65 14.51
C GLY A 175 37.00 -10.52 15.96
#